data_AF-A0A2T2UJJ5-F1
#
_entry.id   AF-A0A2T2UJJ5-F1
#
_cell.length_a   1.000
_cell.length_b   1.000
_cell.length_c   1.000
_cell.angle_alpha   90.00
_cell.angle_beta   90.00
_cell.angle_gamma   90.00
#
_symmetry.space_group_name_H-M   'P 1'
#
loop_
_entity.id
_entity.type
_entity.pdbx_description
1 polymer ?
#
loop_
_entity_poly.entity_id
_entity_poly.type
_entity_poly.pdbx_seq_one_letter_code
_entity_poly.pdbx_strand_id
1 'polypeptide(L)' 'MPTAPPQTAPPAPAADAPDRLIDRIGDTPLLHLRRVGAHLPEGVRVYGKAEHLNPGGSVKDRP' A
#
# COMPACT_ATOMS: atom_id res chain seq x y z
N MET A 1 22.32 -2.51 -21.85
CA MET A 1 21.36 -3.13 -20.92
C MET A 1 20.94 -2.07 -19.91
N PRO A 2 19.67 -1.61 -19.86
CA PRO A 2 19.24 -0.72 -18.79
C PRO A 2 19.05 -1.53 -17.50
N THR A 3 19.94 -1.32 -16.52
CA THR A 3 19.78 -1.81 -15.15
C THR A 3 18.56 -1.15 -14.52
N ALA A 4 17.58 -1.93 -14.08
CA ALA A 4 16.47 -1.44 -13.28
C ALA A 4 16.98 -1.03 -11.89
N PRO A 5 16.52 0.11 -11.31
CA PRO A 5 16.89 0.48 -9.95
C PRO A 5 16.26 -0.50 -8.95
N PRO A 6 16.93 -0.80 -7.82
CA PRO A 6 16.36 -1.62 -6.77
C PRO A 6 15.17 -0.88 -6.13
N GLN A 7 13.97 -1.41 -6.33
CA GLN A 7 12.79 -1.00 -5.57
C GLN A 7 12.98 -1.49 -4.13
N THR A 8 13.47 -0.62 -3.26
CA THR A 8 13.54 -0.90 -1.82
C THR A 8 12.13 -0.75 -1.27
N ALA A 9 11.42 -1.86 -1.11
CA ALA A 9 10.23 -1.89 -0.26
C ALA A 9 10.67 -1.56 1.18
N PRO A 10 9.93 -0.74 1.94
CA PRO A 10 10.22 -0.56 3.36
C PRO A 10 10.14 -1.93 4.06
N PRO A 11 10.93 -2.16 5.13
CA PRO A 11 10.89 -3.42 5.86
C PRO A 11 9.49 -3.64 6.40
N ALA A 12 8.87 -4.77 6.06
CA ALA A 12 7.67 -5.22 6.73
C ALA A 12 8.00 -5.36 8.23
N PRO A 13 7.18 -4.83 9.16
CA PRO A 13 7.47 -4.95 10.57
C PRO A 13 7.47 -6.43 10.96
N ALA A 14 8.50 -6.80 11.73
CA ALA A 14 8.69 -8.14 12.26
C ALA A 14 7.52 -8.52 13.17
N ALA A 15 6.83 -9.59 12.82
CA ALA A 15 5.77 -10.19 13.62
C ALA A 15 6.39 -10.90 14.84
N ASP A 16 6.57 -10.18 15.95
CA ASP A 16 6.94 -10.77 17.23
C ASP A 16 6.25 -10.04 18.41
N ALA A 17 4.92 -10.14 18.40
CA ALA A 17 4.02 -9.95 19.53
C ALA A 17 2.72 -10.72 19.20
N PRO A 18 1.89 -11.12 20.17
CA PRO A 18 0.51 -11.47 19.88
C PRO A 18 -0.21 -10.19 19.45
N ASP A 19 -0.01 -9.78 18.18
CA ASP A 19 -0.60 -8.60 17.58
C ASP A 19 -2.10 -8.70 17.76
N ARG A 20 -2.66 -7.84 18.60
CA ARG A 20 -4.12 -7.81 18.75
C ARG A 20 -4.65 -7.45 17.37
N LEU A 21 -5.77 -8.05 16.99
CA LEU A 21 -6.38 -7.83 15.67
C LEU A 21 -6.51 -6.34 15.30
N ILE A 22 -6.70 -5.49 16.31
CA ILE A 22 -6.79 -4.02 16.20
C ILE A 22 -5.47 -3.38 15.80
N ASP A 23 -4.33 -3.90 16.25
CA ASP A 23 -3.00 -3.36 15.95
C ASP A 23 -2.63 -3.51 14.47
N ARG A 24 -3.33 -4.41 13.76
CA ARG A 24 -3.24 -4.60 12.31
C ARG A 24 -4.12 -3.64 11.49
N ILE A 25 -4.91 -2.78 12.13
CA ILE A 25 -5.70 -1.78 11.42
C ILE A 25 -4.77 -0.65 10.99
N GLY A 26 -4.62 -0.51 9.69
CA GLY A 26 -3.87 0.57 9.09
C GLY A 26 -2.56 0.13 8.44
N ASP A 27 -1.63 1.08 8.28
CA ASP A 27 -0.40 0.91 7.48
C ASP A 27 -0.59 0.22 6.12
N THR A 28 -1.78 0.41 5.53
CA THR A 28 -2.10 -0.21 4.25
C THR A 28 -1.25 0.43 3.14
N PRO A 29 -0.82 -0.35 2.14
CA PRO A 29 0.11 0.13 1.13
C PRO A 29 -0.53 1.21 0.24
N LEU A 30 0.30 2.16 -0.19
CA LEU A 30 -0.04 3.11 -1.24
C LEU A 30 0.46 2.57 -2.57
N LEU A 31 -0.45 2.25 -3.48
CA LEU A 31 -0.16 1.58 -4.74
C LEU A 31 -0.22 2.57 -5.90
N HIS A 32 0.83 2.62 -6.72
CA HIS A 32 0.82 3.41 -7.95
C HIS A 32 0.08 2.66 -9.07
N LEU A 33 -1.07 3.18 -9.49
CA LEU A 33 -1.95 2.55 -10.48
C LEU A 33 -1.51 2.87 -11.91
N ARG A 34 -0.32 2.41 -12.29
CA ARG A 34 0.35 2.75 -13.57
C ARG A 34 -0.52 2.47 -14.80
N ARG A 35 -1.26 1.35 -14.80
CA ARG A 35 -2.12 0.96 -15.93
C ARG A 35 -3.38 1.79 -16.01
N VAL A 36 -4.00 2.12 -14.87
CA VAL A 36 -5.23 2.91 -14.82
C VAL A 36 -4.94 4.36 -15.24
N GLY A 37 -3.85 4.94 -14.72
CA GLY A 37 -3.43 6.30 -15.06
C GLY A 37 -2.69 6.46 -16.40
N ALA A 38 -2.54 5.39 -17.19
CA ALA A 38 -1.67 5.40 -18.39
C ALA A 38 -2.12 6.39 -19.49
N HIS A 39 -3.38 6.81 -19.47
CA HIS A 39 -3.96 7.74 -20.44
C HIS A 39 -3.90 9.20 -19.99
N LEU A 40 -3.38 9.48 -18.78
CA LEU A 40 -3.34 10.82 -18.21
C LEU A 40 -2.11 11.60 -18.69
N PRO A 41 -2.17 12.94 -18.65
CA PRO A 41 -1.04 13.79 -19.03
C PRO A 41 0.23 13.50 -18.24
N GLU A 42 1.37 13.82 -18.84
CA GLU A 42 2.65 13.75 -18.15
C GLU A 42 2.62 14.59 -16.86
N GLY A 43 3.14 14.02 -15.78
CA GLY A 43 3.12 14.62 -14.45
C GLY A 43 1.93 14.23 -13.57
N VAL A 44 0.85 13.66 -14.13
CA VAL A 44 -0.27 13.15 -13.33
C VAL A 44 -0.04 11.70 -12.91
N ARG A 45 -0.16 11.41 -11.62
CA ARG A 45 0.02 10.07 -11.05
C ARG A 45 -1.18 9.69 -10.20
N VAL A 46 -1.72 8.49 -10.46
CA VAL A 46 -2.86 7.96 -9.71
C VAL A 46 -2.37 6.95 -8.69
N TYR A 47 -2.66 7.21 -7.42
CA TYR A 47 -2.35 6.30 -6.33
C TYR A 47 -3.64 5.81 -5.67
N GLY A 48 -3.67 4.55 -5.29
CA GLY A 48 -4.73 3.96 -4.47
C GLY A 48 -4.17 3.55 -3.10
N LYS A 49 -4.84 3.94 -2.02
CA LYS A 49 -4.54 3.44 -0.68
C LYS A 49 -5.34 2.14 -0.45
N ALA A 50 -4.65 1.03 -0.22
CA ALA A 50 -5.26 -0.30 -0.19
C ALA A 50 -5.95 -0.62 1.15
N GLU A 51 -6.89 0.21 1.59
CA GLU A 51 -7.55 0.07 2.90
C GLU A 51 -8.43 -1.18 3.03
N HIS A 52 -8.73 -1.87 1.92
CA HIS A 52 -9.38 -3.19 1.96
C HIS A 52 -8.49 -4.29 2.59
N LEU A 53 -7.20 -4.00 2.82
CA LEU A 53 -6.28 -4.90 3.50
C LEU A 53 -6.32 -4.78 5.03
N ASN A 54 -7.11 -3.84 5.57
CA ASN A 54 -7.40 -3.85 7.00
C ASN A 54 -8.15 -5.15 7.38
N PRO A 55 -8.07 -5.61 8.64
CA PRO A 55 -8.62 -6.92 9.05
C PRO A 55 -10.13 -7.12 8.84
N GLY A 56 -10.93 -6.06 8.98
CA GLY A 56 -12.36 -6.02 8.65
C GLY A 56 -12.65 -5.76 7.17
N GLY A 57 -11.60 -5.65 6.34
CA GLY A 57 -11.68 -5.60 4.88
C GLY A 57 -12.05 -4.23 4.32
N SER A 58 -12.03 -3.17 5.14
CA SER A 58 -12.51 -1.85 4.75
C SER A 58 -11.77 -0.72 5.47
N VAL A 59 -11.90 0.48 4.93
CA VAL A 59 -11.43 1.72 5.59
C VAL A 59 -12.15 1.98 6.92
N LYS A 60 -13.35 1.43 7.11
CA LYS A 60 -14.19 1.64 8.31
C LYS A 60 -13.69 0.96 9.58
N ASP A 61 -12.62 0.18 9.45
CA ASP A 61 -11.89 -0.34 10.60
C ASP A 61 -11.18 0.81 11.35
N ARG A 62 -10.88 1.91 10.66
CA ARG A 62 -10.44 3.16 11.26
C ARG A 62 -11.68 4.00 11.63
N PRO A 63 -11.89 4.34 12.92
CA PRO A 63 -13.04 5.14 13.38
C PRO A 63 -13.09 6.55 12.79
#